data_AF-A0A944EPT5-F1
#
_entry.id   AF-A0A944EPT5-F1
#
_cell.length_a   1.000
_cell.length_b   1.000
_cell.length_c   1.000
_cell.angle_alpha   90.00
_cell.angle_beta   90.00
_cell.angle_gamma   90.00
#
_symmetry.space_group_name_H-M   'P 1'
#
loop_
_entity.id
_entity.type
_entity.pdbx_description
1 polymer ?
#
loop_
_entity_poly.entity_id
_entity_poly.type
_entity_poly.pdbx_seq_one_letter_code
_entity_poly.pdbx_strand_id
1 'polypeptide(L)'
;MAGGFGVGKTTLVETVSEIEPLRTEERLTAAGVGVDDLDGIESKTVTTVAMDFGRITLTDAGVVLYLFGTPGQERFWFMWDDLLNGAFGAIVLVDTRRLDRSFPAVDFFESRGLPFVVGANCFHGEQPYTAEEIGAALHLRDPNTPILMLDARSRTDVRDALLSLLDLLIAKARTTAAV
;
A
#
# COMPACT_ATOMS: atom_id res chain seq x y z
N MET A 1 -2.12 3.39 -0.10
CA MET A 1 -1.17 2.38 -0.59
C MET A 1 -0.09 2.20 0.45
N ALA A 2 0.06 0.99 1.00
CA ALA A 2 0.98 0.71 2.09
C ALA A 2 1.84 -0.52 1.83
N GLY A 3 2.80 -0.80 2.69
CA GLY A 3 3.74 -1.93 2.58
C GLY A 3 5.19 -1.51 2.82
N GLY A 4 6.08 -2.50 2.92
CA GLY A 4 7.50 -2.29 3.26
C GLY A 4 8.29 -1.44 2.25
N PHE A 5 9.47 -1.00 2.65
CA PHE A 5 10.37 -0.26 1.76
C PHE A 5 10.71 -1.06 0.50
N GLY A 6 10.64 -0.42 -0.68
CA GLY A 6 10.98 -1.04 -1.97
C GLY A 6 9.89 -1.93 -2.58
N VAL A 7 8.75 -2.13 -1.92
CA VAL A 7 7.68 -3.05 -2.38
C VAL A 7 6.92 -2.58 -3.64
N GLY A 8 7.14 -1.34 -4.10
CA GLY A 8 6.50 -0.80 -5.31
C GLY A 8 5.34 0.18 -5.08
N LYS A 9 5.18 0.74 -3.87
CA LYS A 9 4.12 1.74 -3.54
C LYS A 9 4.09 2.93 -4.51
N THR A 10 5.24 3.58 -4.72
CA THR A 10 5.39 4.73 -5.63
C THR A 10 4.99 4.34 -7.05
N THR A 11 5.52 3.22 -7.54
CA THR A 11 5.20 2.68 -8.86
C THR A 11 3.71 2.40 -9.02
N LEU A 12 3.07 1.83 -7.99
CA LEU A 12 1.63 1.57 -8.01
C LEU A 12 0.82 2.86 -8.12
N VAL A 13 1.15 3.89 -7.32
CA VAL A 13 0.47 5.19 -7.37
C VAL A 13 0.67 5.84 -8.75
N GLU A 14 1.91 5.90 -9.24
CA GLU A 14 2.27 6.44 -10.55
C GLU A 14 1.52 5.74 -11.70
N THR A 15 1.34 4.42 -11.62
CA THR A 15 0.74 3.61 -12.69
C THR A 15 -0.74 3.92 -12.93
N VAL A 16 -1.49 4.26 -11.89
CA VAL A 16 -2.94 4.43 -11.95
C VAL A 16 -3.40 5.89 -11.83
N SER A 17 -2.51 6.79 -11.43
CA SER A 17 -2.83 8.21 -11.31
C SER A 17 -3.09 8.86 -12.68
N GLU A 18 -4.12 9.72 -12.75
CA GLU A 18 -4.44 10.60 -13.87
C GLU A 18 -3.66 11.91 -13.83
N ILE A 19 -3.10 12.24 -12.66
CA ILE A 19 -2.23 13.41 -12.46
C ILE A 19 -0.79 12.94 -12.30
N GLU A 20 0.15 13.80 -12.70
CA GLU A 20 1.54 13.59 -12.35
C GLU A 20 1.68 13.57 -10.82
N PRO A 21 2.23 12.50 -10.23
CA PRO A 21 2.28 12.40 -8.78
C PRO A 21 3.10 13.51 -8.16
N LEU A 22 2.48 14.25 -7.25
CA LEU A 22 3.17 15.26 -6.47
C LEU A 22 4.07 14.54 -5.47
N ARG A 23 5.39 14.64 -5.68
CA ARG A 23 6.38 14.28 -4.68
C ARG A 23 6.55 15.47 -3.75
N THR A 24 5.98 15.42 -2.55
CA THR A 24 6.26 16.42 -1.53
C THR A 24 7.66 16.15 -0.98
N GLU A 25 8.66 16.91 -1.44
CA GLU A 25 10.02 16.82 -0.91
C GLU A 25 10.15 17.67 0.37
N GLU A 26 9.86 17.10 1.54
CA GLU A 26 10.15 17.77 2.81
C GLU A 26 11.60 17.50 3.24
N ARG A 27 12.37 18.59 3.43
CA ARG A 27 13.74 18.56 3.94
C ARG A 27 13.69 18.32 5.44
N LEU A 28 13.80 17.06 5.87
CA LEU A 28 14.01 16.77 7.28
C LEU A 28 15.40 17.22 7.71
N THR A 29 15.45 18.11 8.70
CA THR A 29 16.67 18.46 9.41
C THR A 29 17.17 17.25 10.19
N ALA A 30 18.49 17.07 10.20
CA ALA A 30 19.20 15.92 10.74
C ALA A 30 18.86 15.63 12.21
N ALA A 31 17.95 14.69 12.44
CA ALA A 31 17.77 14.02 13.73
C ALA A 31 17.65 12.51 13.44
N GLY A 32 18.79 11.84 13.37
CA GLY A 32 18.87 10.39 13.12
C GLY A 32 19.97 9.97 12.15
N VAL A 33 21.18 10.51 12.31
CA VAL A 33 22.37 9.89 11.67
C VAL A 33 22.72 8.65 12.49
N GLY A 34 22.62 7.46 11.89
CA GLY A 34 23.36 6.30 12.39
C GLY A 34 22.57 5.06 12.82
N VAL A 35 21.32 4.86 12.41
CA VAL A 35 20.61 3.58 12.63
C VAL A 35 19.92 3.20 11.34
N ASP A 36 20.63 2.58 10.39
CA ASP A 36 20.07 1.66 9.40
C ASP A 36 21.21 0.95 8.66
N ASP A 37 21.03 -0.36 8.46
CA ASP A 37 21.89 -1.22 7.67
C ASP A 37 21.65 -0.91 6.18
N LEU A 38 22.68 -0.40 5.50
CA LEU A 38 22.60 0.16 4.13
C LEU A 38 22.79 -0.90 3.04
N ASP A 39 22.68 -2.19 3.37
CA ASP A 39 22.95 -3.27 2.43
C ASP A 39 22.03 -3.19 1.19
N GLY A 40 22.66 -2.81 0.06
CA GLY A 40 22.06 -2.75 -1.27
C GLY A 40 21.71 -1.36 -1.83
N ILE A 41 22.20 -0.24 -1.25
CA ILE A 41 21.81 1.12 -1.69
C ILE A 41 23.03 1.98 -2.05
N GLU A 42 23.45 1.94 -3.32
CA GLU A 42 24.50 2.85 -3.83
C GLU A 42 23.95 4.20 -4.38
N SER A 43 22.63 4.47 -4.30
CA SER A 43 22.06 5.64 -5.00
C SER A 43 21.01 6.48 -4.26
N LYS A 44 20.86 6.38 -2.93
CA LYS A 44 19.97 7.28 -2.17
C LYS A 44 20.59 7.82 -0.90
N THR A 45 21.43 8.83 -1.05
CA THR A 45 22.23 9.47 0.01
C THR A 45 21.48 10.57 0.80
N VAL A 46 20.19 10.81 0.54
CA VAL A 46 19.40 11.85 1.24
C VAL A 46 17.99 11.33 1.53
N THR A 47 17.57 11.38 2.80
CA THR A 47 16.22 10.98 3.21
C THR A 47 15.27 12.16 3.13
N THR A 48 14.69 12.33 1.96
CA THR A 48 13.51 13.16 1.76
C THR A 48 12.27 12.31 2.05
N VAL A 49 11.34 12.78 2.90
CA VAL A 49 10.02 12.13 3.03
C VAL A 49 9.20 12.50 1.80
N ALA A 50 9.36 11.73 0.73
CA ALA A 50 8.46 11.80 -0.40
C ALA A 50 7.24 10.93 -0.10
N MET A 51 6.08 11.55 0.08
CA MET A 51 4.80 10.85 0.02
C MET A 51 4.28 10.93 -1.41
N ASP A 52 3.88 9.79 -1.96
CA ASP A 52 3.29 9.75 -3.30
C ASP A 52 1.81 10.13 -3.23
N PHE A 53 1.39 11.06 -4.09
CA PHE A 53 0.00 11.46 -4.24
C PHE A 53 -0.50 11.16 -5.65
N GLY A 54 -1.64 10.48 -5.76
CA GLY A 54 -2.30 10.20 -7.03
C GLY A 54 -3.79 10.48 -6.98
N ARG A 55 -4.40 10.56 -8.16
CA ARG A 55 -5.85 10.76 -8.32
C ARG A 55 -6.36 9.90 -9.45
N ILE A 56 -7.50 9.25 -9.25
CA ILE A 56 -8.25 8.57 -10.32
C ILE A 56 -9.72 8.98 -10.27
N THR A 57 -10.33 9.17 -11.42
CA THR A 57 -11.74 9.51 -11.56
C THR A 57 -12.52 8.28 -12.01
N LEU A 58 -13.49 7.85 -11.20
CA LEU A 58 -14.46 6.82 -11.56
C LEU A 58 -15.68 7.49 -12.17
N THR A 59 -15.58 7.82 -13.46
CA THR A 59 -16.57 8.64 -14.19
C THR A 59 -17.99 8.10 -14.06
N ASP A 60 -18.21 6.80 -14.25
CA ASP A 60 -19.54 6.18 -14.20
C ASP A 60 -20.19 6.25 -12.81
N ALA A 61 -19.37 6.29 -11.75
CA ALA A 61 -19.83 6.43 -10.38
C ALA A 61 -19.89 7.89 -9.90
N GLY A 62 -19.35 8.84 -10.68
CA GLY A 62 -19.21 10.23 -10.26
C GLY A 62 -18.28 10.42 -9.05
N VAL A 63 -17.34 9.48 -8.82
CA VAL A 63 -16.45 9.47 -7.64
C VAL A 63 -15.02 9.81 -8.05
N VAL A 64 -14.32 10.59 -7.23
CA VAL A 64 -12.88 10.82 -7.34
C VAL A 64 -12.20 10.11 -6.18
N LEU A 65 -11.21 9.27 -6.49
CA LEU A 65 -10.36 8.63 -5.49
C LEU A 65 -9.02 9.36 -5.38
N TYR A 66 -8.64 9.65 -4.14
CA TYR A 66 -7.32 10.16 -3.79
C TYR A 66 -6.46 9.01 -3.27
N LEU A 67 -5.25 8.88 -3.83
CA LEU A 67 -4.35 7.78 -3.56
C LEU A 67 -3.12 8.33 -2.84
N PHE A 68 -2.81 7.78 -1.68
CA PHE A 68 -1.65 8.18 -0.88
C PHE A 68 -0.70 6.99 -0.74
N GLY A 69 0.56 7.17 -1.10
CA GLY A 69 1.64 6.21 -0.85
C GLY A 69 2.23 6.45 0.54
N THR A 70 2.07 5.49 1.46
CA THR A 70 2.64 5.65 2.80
C THR A 70 4.17 5.60 2.73
N PRO A 71 4.87 6.35 3.59
CA PRO A 71 6.31 6.20 3.74
C PRO A 71 6.69 4.75 4.08
N GLY A 72 7.65 4.19 3.34
CA GLY A 72 8.05 2.78 3.48
C GLY A 72 9.06 2.49 4.59
N GLN A 73 9.57 3.51 5.29
CA GLN A 73 10.58 3.37 6.35
C GLN A 73 9.91 3.51 7.72
N GLU A 74 10.35 2.69 8.69
CA GLU A 74 9.70 2.57 10.01
C GLU A 74 9.66 3.90 10.77
N ARG A 75 10.71 4.72 10.64
CA ARG A 75 10.79 6.04 11.28
C ARG A 75 9.73 7.06 10.84
N PHE A 76 8.96 6.77 9.79
CA PHE A 76 7.89 7.64 9.29
C PHE A 76 6.48 7.09 9.56
N TRP A 77 6.36 6.02 10.34
CA TRP A 77 5.05 5.48 10.73
C TRP A 77 4.21 6.48 11.55
N PHE A 78 4.82 7.48 12.20
CA PHE A 78 4.08 8.54 12.88
C PHE A 78 3.12 9.30 11.95
N MET A 79 3.42 9.37 10.64
CA MET A 79 2.54 10.01 9.65
C MET A 79 1.34 9.15 9.26
N TRP A 80 1.36 7.85 9.56
CA TRP A 80 0.32 6.95 9.10
C TRP A 80 -1.01 7.26 9.79
N ASP A 81 -0.99 7.69 11.05
CA ASP A 81 -2.19 8.08 11.78
C ASP A 81 -2.93 9.26 11.13
N ASP A 82 -2.18 10.27 10.70
CA ASP A 82 -2.76 11.42 9.99
C ASP A 82 -3.28 11.02 8.61
N LEU A 83 -2.59 10.11 7.91
CA LEU A 83 -3.00 9.59 6.61
C LEU A 83 -4.27 8.73 6.66
N LEU A 84 -4.54 8.09 7.79
CA LEU A 84 -5.77 7.31 7.95
C LEU A 84 -7.00 8.19 8.17
N ASN A 85 -6.84 9.46 8.56
CA ASN A 85 -7.99 10.31 8.84
C ASN A 85 -8.78 10.59 7.55
N GLY A 86 -9.95 9.97 7.42
CA GLY A 86 -10.78 10.01 6.21
C GLY A 86 -10.42 8.97 5.14
N ALA A 87 -9.48 8.06 5.41
CA ALA A 87 -9.19 6.95 4.51
C ALA A 87 -10.34 5.94 4.52
N PHE A 88 -10.80 5.53 3.34
CA PHE A 88 -11.82 4.48 3.22
C PHE A 88 -11.24 3.08 3.42
N GLY A 89 -10.01 2.85 2.94
CA GLY A 89 -9.35 1.56 3.00
C GLY A 89 -7.93 1.62 2.45
N ALA A 90 -7.26 0.47 2.35
CA ALA A 90 -5.90 0.39 1.84
C ALA A 90 -5.64 -0.78 0.89
N ILE A 91 -4.68 -0.60 -0.01
CA ILE A 91 -3.97 -1.70 -0.66
C ILE A 91 -2.64 -1.85 0.08
N VAL A 92 -2.42 -3.00 0.70
CA VAL A 92 -1.16 -3.37 1.35
C VAL A 92 -0.36 -4.21 0.37
N LEU A 93 0.68 -3.61 -0.21
CA LEU A 93 1.60 -4.32 -1.08
C LEU A 93 2.56 -5.19 -0.29
N VAL A 94 2.81 -6.39 -0.81
CA VAL A 94 3.74 -7.36 -0.22
C VAL A 94 4.71 -7.90 -1.27
N ASP A 95 5.97 -8.11 -0.85
CA ASP A 95 7.00 -8.79 -1.64
C ASP A 95 7.26 -10.14 -0.98
N THR A 96 6.90 -11.23 -1.65
CA THR A 96 7.05 -12.59 -1.09
C THR A 96 8.52 -13.02 -0.92
N ARG A 97 9.48 -12.28 -1.50
CA ARG A 97 10.92 -12.49 -1.28
C ARG A 97 11.40 -11.89 0.04
N ARG A 98 10.64 -10.96 0.62
CA ARG A 98 10.96 -10.20 1.85
C ARG A 98 9.67 -9.93 2.64
N LEU A 99 8.91 -11.00 2.90
CA LEU A 99 7.56 -10.92 3.45
C LEU A 99 7.53 -10.31 4.87
N ASP A 100 8.62 -10.46 5.62
CA ASP A 100 8.85 -9.85 6.94
C ASP A 100 8.65 -8.34 6.94
N ARG A 101 9.01 -7.67 5.84
CA ARG A 101 8.86 -6.21 5.68
C ARG A 101 7.41 -5.76 5.50
N SER A 102 6.48 -6.70 5.31
CA SER A 102 5.06 -6.42 5.12
C SER A 102 4.25 -6.52 6.41
N PHE A 103 4.73 -7.26 7.42
CA PHE A 103 3.99 -7.47 8.67
C PHE A 103 3.59 -6.15 9.36
N PRO A 104 4.46 -5.13 9.49
CA PRO A 104 4.05 -3.91 10.16
C PRO A 104 2.90 -3.17 9.46
N ALA A 105 2.84 -3.24 8.13
CA ALA A 105 1.75 -2.64 7.39
C ALA A 105 0.44 -3.39 7.65
N VAL A 106 0.46 -4.72 7.57
CA VAL A 106 -0.71 -5.58 7.86
C VAL A 106 -1.21 -5.33 9.28
N ASP A 107 -0.32 -5.46 10.27
CA ASP A 107 -0.65 -5.28 11.69
C ASP A 107 -1.29 -3.92 11.96
N PHE A 108 -0.75 -2.87 11.32
CA PHE A 108 -1.26 -1.52 11.45
C PHE A 108 -2.72 -1.41 10.98
N PHE A 109 -3.05 -1.82 9.74
CA PHE A 109 -4.42 -1.69 9.23
C PHE A 109 -5.41 -2.57 9.99
N GLU A 110 -5.01 -3.78 10.33
CA GLU A 110 -5.85 -4.66 11.13
C GLU A 110 -6.09 -4.10 12.55
N SER A 111 -5.07 -3.52 13.20
CA SER A 111 -5.23 -2.91 14.53
C SER A 111 -6.18 -1.72 14.54
N ARG A 112 -6.29 -1.01 13.41
CA ARG A 112 -7.19 0.13 13.23
C ARG A 112 -8.55 -0.26 12.67
N GLY A 113 -8.76 -1.54 12.37
CA GLY A 113 -10.00 -2.05 11.78
C GLY A 113 -10.30 -1.47 10.39
N LEU A 114 -9.30 -0.86 9.74
CA LEU A 114 -9.51 -0.25 8.44
C LEU A 114 -9.50 -1.35 7.36
N PRO A 115 -10.50 -1.42 6.47
CA PRO A 115 -10.54 -2.45 5.42
C PRO A 115 -9.33 -2.34 4.49
N PHE A 116 -8.73 -3.46 4.16
CA PHE A 116 -7.64 -3.50 3.18
C PHE A 116 -7.69 -4.76 2.33
N VAL A 117 -7.01 -4.69 1.20
CA VAL A 117 -6.68 -5.83 0.34
C VAL A 117 -5.17 -5.97 0.28
N VAL A 118 -4.69 -7.19 0.08
CA VAL A 118 -3.26 -7.49 -0.09
C VAL A 118 -2.96 -7.57 -1.58
N GLY A 119 -1.97 -6.79 -2.04
CA GLY A 119 -1.41 -6.91 -3.37
C GLY A 119 -0.05 -7.59 -3.31
N ALA A 120 0.03 -8.86 -3.66
CA ALA A 120 1.29 -9.58 -3.77
C ALA A 120 1.98 -9.17 -5.08
N ASN A 121 3.00 -8.32 -4.96
CA ASN A 121 3.65 -7.73 -6.11
C ASN A 121 4.59 -8.74 -6.78
N CYS A 122 4.23 -9.20 -7.98
CA CYS A 122 4.94 -10.19 -8.78
C CYS A 122 6.12 -9.53 -9.50
N PHE A 123 7.20 -9.27 -8.77
CA PHE A 123 8.42 -8.74 -9.37
C PHE A 123 8.93 -9.69 -10.46
N HIS A 124 9.12 -9.17 -11.67
CA HIS A 124 9.53 -9.94 -12.85
C HIS A 124 8.53 -11.00 -13.33
N GLY A 125 7.25 -10.89 -12.95
CA GLY A 125 6.21 -11.83 -13.38
C GLY A 125 6.27 -13.18 -12.68
N GLU A 126 7.10 -13.32 -11.65
CA GLU A 126 7.19 -14.53 -10.84
C GLU A 126 6.43 -14.35 -9.53
N GLN A 127 5.58 -15.33 -9.21
CA GLN A 127 5.00 -15.50 -7.89
C GLN A 127 4.79 -16.99 -7.64
N PRO A 128 5.69 -17.65 -6.90
CA PRO A 128 5.61 -19.09 -6.68
C PRO A 128 4.53 -19.47 -5.65
N TYR A 129 4.02 -18.52 -4.88
CA TYR A 129 3.05 -18.76 -3.81
C TYR A 129 1.63 -18.42 -4.23
N THR A 130 0.69 -19.22 -3.78
CA THR A 130 -0.75 -19.00 -3.91
C THR A 130 -1.24 -17.91 -2.96
N ALA A 131 -2.46 -17.40 -3.20
CA ALA A 131 -3.07 -16.41 -2.32
C ALA A 131 -3.23 -16.96 -0.91
N GLU A 132 -3.64 -18.23 -0.79
CA GLU A 132 -3.82 -18.94 0.47
C GLU A 132 -2.50 -19.08 1.25
N GLU A 133 -1.40 -19.44 0.58
CA GLU A 133 -0.08 -19.54 1.19
C GLU A 133 0.41 -18.18 1.70
N ILE A 134 0.22 -17.12 0.91
CA ILE A 134 0.59 -15.76 1.30
C ILE A 134 -0.24 -15.30 2.50
N GLY A 135 -1.56 -15.53 2.48
CA GLY A 135 -2.45 -15.16 3.58
C GLY A 135 -2.10 -15.89 4.88
N ALA A 136 -1.78 -17.18 4.79
CA ALA A 136 -1.31 -17.96 5.92
C ALA A 136 0.04 -17.45 6.46
N ALA A 137 0.99 -17.15 5.57
CA ALA A 137 2.31 -16.63 5.96
C ALA A 137 2.25 -15.23 6.58
N LEU A 138 1.31 -14.39 6.12
CA LEU A 138 1.01 -13.07 6.70
C LEU A 138 0.23 -13.14 8.02
N HIS A 139 -0.26 -14.33 8.43
CA HIS A 139 -1.10 -14.51 9.61
C HIS A 139 -2.32 -13.56 9.64
N LEU A 140 -2.97 -13.36 8.49
CA LEU A 140 -4.12 -12.46 8.38
C LEU A 140 -5.24 -12.88 9.35
N ARG A 141 -5.73 -11.93 10.17
CA ARG A 141 -6.79 -12.17 11.15
C ARG A 141 -8.13 -12.50 10.49
N ASP A 142 -8.42 -11.88 9.35
CA ASP A 142 -9.60 -12.18 8.54
C ASP A 142 -9.20 -13.07 7.34
N PRO A 143 -9.63 -14.34 7.30
CA PRO A 143 -9.31 -15.24 6.20
C PRO A 143 -9.97 -14.84 4.87
N ASN A 144 -10.94 -13.91 4.90
CA ASN A 144 -11.59 -13.40 3.70
C ASN A 144 -10.92 -12.14 3.14
N THR A 145 -9.82 -11.67 3.75
CA THR A 145 -9.04 -10.55 3.24
C THR A 145 -8.61 -10.86 1.79
N PRO A 146 -9.03 -10.07 0.79
CA PRO A 146 -8.67 -10.36 -0.60
C PRO A 146 -7.17 -10.24 -0.81
N ILE A 147 -6.59 -11.23 -1.50
CA ILE A 147 -5.18 -11.26 -1.87
C ILE A 147 -5.10 -11.39 -3.39
N LEU A 148 -4.52 -10.39 -4.04
CA LEU A 148 -4.37 -10.32 -5.49
C LEU A 148 -2.90 -10.41 -5.87
N MET A 149 -2.60 -11.25 -6.85
CA MET A 149 -1.33 -11.23 -7.54
C MET A 149 -1.36 -10.07 -8.53
N LEU A 150 -0.39 -9.16 -8.46
CA LEU A 150 -0.35 -7.99 -9.33
C LEU A 150 1.08 -7.61 -9.69
N ASP A 151 1.29 -6.99 -10.85
CA ASP A 151 2.48 -6.19 -11.12
C ASP A 151 2.15 -4.71 -10.89
N ALA A 152 2.87 -4.04 -9.98
CA ALA A 152 2.66 -2.63 -9.69
C ALA A 152 2.83 -1.69 -10.91
N ARG A 153 3.43 -2.18 -12.01
CA ARG A 153 3.59 -1.47 -13.29
C ARG A 153 2.43 -1.72 -14.26
N SER A 154 1.58 -2.72 -14.00
CA SER A 154 0.42 -3.05 -14.82
C SER A 154 -0.77 -2.20 -14.40
N ARG A 155 -1.20 -1.29 -15.28
CA ARG A 155 -2.39 -0.46 -15.03
C ARG A 155 -3.65 -1.30 -14.82
N THR A 156 -3.76 -2.43 -15.51
CA THR A 156 -4.88 -3.38 -15.35
C THR A 156 -4.87 -3.99 -13.95
N ASP A 157 -3.73 -4.51 -13.49
CA ASP A 157 -3.66 -5.20 -12.20
C ASP A 157 -3.88 -4.22 -11.04
N VAL A 158 -3.30 -3.01 -11.13
CA VAL A 158 -3.51 -1.97 -10.11
C VAL A 158 -4.99 -1.53 -10.08
N ARG A 159 -5.64 -1.40 -11.24
CA ARG A 159 -7.08 -1.12 -11.32
C ARG A 159 -7.89 -2.24 -10.67
N ASP A 160 -7.57 -3.50 -10.95
CA ASP A 160 -8.31 -4.64 -10.41
C ASP A 160 -8.16 -4.76 -8.88
N ALA A 161 -6.98 -4.42 -8.34
CA ALA A 161 -6.78 -4.30 -6.89
C ALA A 161 -7.60 -3.16 -6.27
N LEU A 162 -7.71 -2.00 -6.96
CA LEU A 162 -8.58 -0.91 -6.51
C LEU A 162 -10.06 -1.31 -6.54
N LEU A 163 -10.51 -2.00 -7.59
CA LEU A 163 -11.88 -2.52 -7.69
C LEU A 163 -12.18 -3.50 -6.57
N SER A 164 -11.27 -4.44 -6.29
CA SER A 164 -11.41 -5.38 -5.16
C SER A 164 -11.54 -4.67 -3.81
N LEU A 165 -10.76 -3.60 -3.59
CA LEU A 165 -10.90 -2.77 -2.39
C LEU A 165 -12.27 -2.08 -2.34
N LEU A 166 -12.75 -1.50 -3.44
CA LEU A 166 -14.07 -0.87 -3.49
C LEU A 166 -15.20 -1.85 -3.22
N ASP A 167 -15.13 -3.07 -3.79
CA ASP A 167 -16.11 -4.13 -3.54
C ASP A 167 -16.15 -4.52 -2.06
N LEU A 168 -14.98 -4.67 -1.43
CA LEU A 168 -14.87 -4.92 0.01
C LEU A 168 -15.52 -3.81 0.83
N LEU A 169 -15.28 -2.55 0.46
CA LEU A 169 -15.84 -1.38 1.14
C LEU A 169 -17.37 -1.31 0.99
N ILE A 170 -17.89 -1.55 -0.21
CA ILE A 170 -19.33 -1.57 -0.49
C ILE A 170 -20.01 -2.70 0.30
N ALA A 171 -19.40 -3.90 0.34
CA ALA A 171 -19.92 -5.03 1.11
C ALA A 171 -19.99 -4.73 2.61
N LYS A 172 -18.94 -4.12 3.18
CA LYS A 172 -18.91 -3.68 4.59
C LYS A 172 -19.94 -2.59 4.89
N ALA A 173 -20.10 -1.60 3.99
CA ALA A 173 -21.08 -0.53 4.16
C ALA A 173 -22.52 -1.08 4.15
N ARG A 174 -22.83 -2.03 3.25
CA ARG A 174 -24.15 -2.69 3.20
C ARG A 174 -24.44 -3.50 4.47
N THR A 175 -23.44 -4.18 5.01
CA THR A 175 -23.59 -4.95 6.25
C THR A 175 -23.84 -4.03 7.44
N THR A 176 -23.14 -2.90 7.51
CA THR A 176 -23.32 -1.89 8.58
C THR A 176 -24.70 -1.24 8.52
N ALA A 177 -25.23 -0.98 7.32
CA ALA A 177 -26.56 -0.39 7.15
C ALA A 177 -27.72 -1.37 7.43
N ALA A 178 -27.44 -2.68 7.52
CA ALA A 178 -28.43 -3.72 7.80
C ALA A 178 -28.53 -4.07 9.30
N VAL A 179 -27.69 -3.47 10.15
CA VAL A 179 -27.65 -3.63 11.61
C VAL A 179 -28.25 -2.39 12.28
#